data_AF-A0A6L2QAQ5-F1
#
_entry.id   AF-A0A6L2QAQ5-F1
#
_cell.length_a   1.000
_cell.length_b   1.000
_cell.length_c   1.000
_cell.angle_alpha   90.00
_cell.angle_beta   90.00
_cell.angle_gamma   90.00
#
_symmetry.space_group_name_H-M   'P 1'
#
loop_
_entity.id
_entity.type
_entity.pdbx_description
1 polymer ?
#
loop_
_entity_poly.entity_id
_entity_poly.type
_entity_poly.pdbx_seq_one_letter_code
_entity_poly.pdbx_strand_id
1 'polypeptide(L)' 'MKLFVDTDSDTRLARRVPRDIKERGRDLDQVLNQYMYFVKPAFEEFCSPTKKYADVIIPRGADNTG' A
#
# COMPACT_ATOMS: atom_id res chain seq x y z
N MET A 1 -15.03 6.86 -14.64
CA MET A 1 -13.77 7.41 -14.13
C MET A 1 -13.18 6.46 -13.10
N LYS A 2 -12.06 5.81 -13.41
CA LYS A 2 -11.30 4.87 -12.60
C LYS A 2 -10.03 5.56 -12.12
N LEU A 3 -9.75 5.51 -10.83
CA LEU A 3 -8.61 6.18 -10.21
C LEU A 3 -7.64 5.13 -9.65
N PHE A 4 -6.34 5.36 -9.79
CA PHE A 4 -5.30 4.56 -9.12
C PHE A 4 -4.37 5.46 -8.32
N VAL A 5 -4.27 5.24 -7.02
CA VAL A 5 -3.35 5.98 -6.15
C VAL A 5 -2.02 5.25 -6.14
N ASP A 6 -0.99 5.89 -6.69
CA ASP A 6 0.34 5.32 -6.79
C ASP A 6 1.26 5.91 -5.74
N THR A 7 1.88 5.04 -4.95
CA THR A 7 2.78 5.43 -3.85
C THR A 7 3.78 4.31 -3.64
N ASP A 8 5.02 4.68 -3.38
CA ASP A 8 6.13 3.75 -3.21
C ASP A 8 5.84 2.71 -2.11
N SER A 9 6.33 1.49 -2.32
CA SER A 9 6.06 0.34 -1.45
C SER A 9 6.58 0.55 -0.02
N ASP A 10 7.72 1.23 0.13
CA ASP A 10 8.30 1.60 1.42
C ASP A 10 7.43 2.62 2.17
N THR A 11 6.92 3.64 1.48
CA THR A 11 6.03 4.65 2.03
C THR A 11 4.70 4.02 2.47
N ARG A 12 4.14 3.11 1.65
CA ARG A 12 2.94 2.35 2.02
C ARG A 12 3.19 1.45 3.23
N LEU A 13 4.36 0.80 3.31
CA LEU A 13 4.74 -0.03 4.46
C LEU A 13 4.92 0.83 5.73
N ALA A 14 5.60 1.97 5.63
CA ALA A 14 5.84 2.91 6.72
C ALA A 14 4.54 3.47 7.31
N ARG A 15 3.46 3.57 6.50
CA ARG A 15 2.11 3.89 7.00
C ARG A 15 1.39 2.66 7.57
N ARG A 16 1.58 1.49 6.96
CA ARG A 16 0.94 0.23 7.38
C ARG A 16 1.39 -0.23 8.75
N VAL A 17 2.69 -0.25 9.02
CA VAL A 17 3.27 -0.75 10.28
C VAL A 17 2.69 -0.03 11.50
N PRO A 18 2.79 1.30 11.64
CA PRO A 18 2.28 1.99 12.81
C PRO A 18 0.76 1.86 12.95
N ARG A 19 0.00 1.85 11.85
CA ARG A 19 -1.45 1.63 11.87
C ARG A 19 -1.81 0.25 12.40
N ASP A 20 -1.19 -0.81 11.88
CA ASP A 20 -1.49 -2.18 12.29
C ASP A 20 -1.06 -2.45 13.75
N ILE A 21 0.01 -1.81 14.24
CA ILE A 21 0.42 -1.90 15.65
C ILE A 21 -0.55 -1.10 16.54
N LYS A 22 -0.77 0.19 16.25
CA LYS A 22 -1.51 1.10 17.13
C LYS A 22 -3.02 0.87 17.14
N GLU A 23 -3.62 0.60 15.98
CA GLU A 23 -5.08 0.51 15.84
C GLU A 23 -5.58 -0.93 15.89
N ARG A 24 -4.71 -1.91 15.57
CA ARG A 24 -5.11 -3.33 15.48
C ARG A 24 -4.38 -4.23 16.47
N GLY A 25 -3.47 -3.68 17.29
CA GLY A 25 -2.77 -4.41 18.35
C GLY A 25 -1.87 -5.54 17.84
N ARG A 26 -1.37 -5.46 16.61
CA ARG A 26 -0.50 -6.50 16.02
C ARG A 26 0.95 -6.32 16.45
N ASP A 27 1.67 -7.43 16.53
CA ASP A 27 3.12 -7.43 16.72
C ASP A 27 3.88 -7.02 15.45
N LEU A 28 5.05 -6.39 15.61
CA LEU A 28 5.85 -5.90 14.49
C LEU A 28 6.27 -7.04 13.55
N ASP A 29 6.77 -8.15 14.10
CA ASP A 29 7.24 -9.28 13.29
C ASP A 29 6.08 -9.92 12.53
N GLN A 30 4.90 -10.00 13.14
CA GLN A 30 3.70 -10.47 12.45
C GLN A 30 3.30 -9.56 11.29
N VAL A 31 3.37 -8.24 11.46
CA VAL A 31 3.04 -7.29 10.39
C VAL A 31 4.05 -7.38 9.24
N LEU A 32 5.34 -7.47 9.54
CA LEU A 32 6.39 -7.57 8.53
C LEU A 32 6.33 -8.92 7.79
N ASN A 33 6.14 -10.03 8.50
CA ASN A 33 5.94 -11.35 7.89
C ASN A 33 4.72 -11.35 6.99
N GLN A 34 3.58 -10.82 7.45
CA GLN A 34 2.38 -10.73 6.62
C GLN A 34 2.63 -9.88 5.36
N TYR A 35 3.37 -8.78 5.50
CA TYR A 35 3.70 -7.93 4.38
C TYR A 35 4.56 -8.65 3.34
N MET A 36 5.63 -9.30 3.78
CA MET A 36 6.60 -9.95 2.90
C MET A 36 6.04 -11.17 2.18
N TYR A 37 5.27 -12.01 2.89
CA TYR A 37 4.81 -13.29 2.32
C TYR A 37 3.49 -13.20 1.58
N PHE A 38 2.63 -12.22 1.89
CA PHE A 38 1.29 -12.16 1.31
C PHE A 38 1.01 -10.85 0.61
N VAL A 39 1.25 -9.72 1.27
CA VAL A 39 0.76 -8.42 0.78
C VAL A 39 1.57 -7.94 -0.42
N LYS A 40 2.91 -7.98 -0.32
CA LYS A 40 3.78 -7.52 -1.39
C LYS A 40 3.61 -8.40 -2.65
N PRO A 41 3.67 -9.74 -2.57
CA PRO A 41 3.41 -10.59 -3.73
C PRO A 41 2.02 -10.36 -4.33
N ALA A 42 0.96 -10.32 -3.52
CA ALA A 42 -0.38 -10.08 -4.03
C ALA A 42 -0.55 -8.70 -4.67
N PHE A 43 0.12 -7.67 -4.13
CA PHE A 43 0.12 -6.35 -4.76
C PHE A 43 0.82 -6.38 -6.11
N GLU A 44 1.99 -7.01 -6.20
CA GLU A 44 2.76 -7.10 -7.44
C GLU A 44 2.03 -7.93 -8.51
N GLU A 45 1.40 -9.03 -8.12
CA GLU A 45 0.70 -9.96 -9.01
C GLU A 45 -0.67 -9.43 -9.45
N PHE A 46 -1.45 -8.87 -8.53
CA PHE A 46 -2.87 -8.56 -8.80
C PHE A 46 -3.16 -7.06 -8.83
N CYS A 47 -2.58 -6.25 -7.95
CA CYS A 47 -2.93 -4.82 -7.86
C CYS A 47 -2.15 -3.97 -8.86
N SER A 48 -0.83 -4.11 -8.92
CA SER A 48 0.05 -3.32 -9.78
C SER A 48 -0.35 -3.38 -11.25
N PRO A 49 -0.71 -4.55 -11.83
CA PRO A 49 -1.14 -4.63 -13.23
C PRO A 49 -2.46 -3.89 -13.51
N THR A 50 -3.29 -3.63 -12.49
CA THR A 50 -4.57 -2.92 -12.68
C THR A 50 -4.37 -1.42 -12.94
N LYS A 51 -3.20 -0.87 -12.60
CA LYS A 51 -2.83 0.54 -12.84
C LYS A 51 -3.04 0.96 -14.30
N LYS A 52 -2.81 0.04 -15.26
CA LYS A 52 -2.98 0.31 -16.70
C LYS A 52 -4.44 0.55 -17.14
N TYR A 53 -5.41 0.22 -16.29
CA TYR A 53 -6.84 0.42 -16.57
C TYR A 53 -7.40 1.67 -15.90
N ALA A 54 -6.57 2.47 -15.24
CA ALA A 54 -6.99 3.70 -14.59
C ALA A 54 -7.11 4.86 -15.59
N ASP A 55 -8.17 5.65 -15.47
CA ASP A 55 -8.34 6.89 -16.23
C ASP A 55 -7.41 7.98 -15.70
N VAL A 56 -7.13 7.98 -14.39
CA VAL A 56 -6.22 8.93 -13.72
C VAL A 56 -5.36 8.20 -12.69
N ILE A 57 -4.07 8.51 -12.69
CA ILE A 57 -3.11 8.06 -11.68
C ILE A 57 -2.76 9.22 -10.77
N ILE A 58 -2.99 9.07 -9.47
CA ILE A 58 -2.71 10.09 -8.46
C ILE A 58 -1.40 9.69 -7.74
N PRO A 59 -0.29 10.40 -7.96
CA PRO A 59 0.95 10.13 -7.22
C PRO A 59 0.79 10.50 -5.74
N ARG A 60 1.51 9.87 -4.80
CA ARG A 60 1.62 10.25 -3.36
C ARG A 60 0.32 10.26 -2.51
N GLY A 61 -0.85 10.08 -3.12
CA GLY A 61 -2.13 9.98 -2.44
C GLY A 61 -2.48 11.24 -1.65
N ALA A 62 -2.78 11.08 -0.36
CA ALA A 62 -3.17 12.16 0.55
C ALA A 62 -2.08 13.22 0.79
N ASP A 63 -0.83 12.95 0.42
CA ASP A 63 0.27 13.91 0.55
C ASP A 63 0.33 14.90 -0.63
N ASN A 64 -0.62 14.84 -1.59
CA ASN A 64 -0.82 15.88 -2.60
C ASN A 64 -1.59 17.08 -2.02
N THR A 65 -1.14 17.64 -0.92
CA THR A 65 -1.60 18.96 -0.46
C THR A 65 -0.74 20.03 -1.13
N GLY A 66 -1.22 20.52 -2.27
CA GLY A 66 -0.79 21.80 -2.83
C GLY A 66 -1.51 22.96 -2.15
#